data_AF-A0A9X6L9I5-F1
#
_entry.id   AF-A0A9X6L9I5-F1
#
_cell.length_a   1.000
_cell.length_b   1.000
_cell.length_c   1.000
_cell.angle_alpha   90.00
_cell.angle_beta   90.00
_cell.angle_gamma   90.00
#
_symmetry.space_group_name_H-M   'P 1'
#
loop_
_entity.id
_entity.type
_entity.pdbx_description
1 polymer ?
#
loop_
_entity_poly.entity_id
_entity_poly.type
_entity_poly.pdbx_seq_one_letter_code
_entity_poly.pdbx_strand_id
1 'polypeptide(L)'
;MEKVIEKNLEWIDHLDALFTTNASTVYRNNPSFYYYPDVQIEIESDNINIICRKLEDRTRFLFGDCYGRRIYFTDVDIINIIVNSKKEVYDVICDILMLYISNPITEEVNFKISDQDFYYKSIVGNSYDRDKLEVLKQNSFETTADLNIKYIDLITLISLIINKEFLVDMSRGTGRVLRQAKKFLILSKFYKESEFLVELKNLRYPLKKIEDVYYNSSIAKDLDVIFDKITL
;
A
#
# COMPACT_ATOMS: atom_id res chain seq x y z
N MET A 1 9.06 -12.91 -20.25
CA MET A 1 9.33 -13.15 -18.81
C MET A 1 10.40 -12.18 -18.32
N GLU A 2 11.62 -12.16 -18.90
CA GLU A 2 12.66 -11.18 -18.53
C GLU A 2 12.21 -9.71 -18.62
N LYS A 3 11.55 -9.31 -19.72
CA LYS A 3 11.02 -7.93 -19.88
C LYS A 3 9.99 -7.53 -18.81
N VAL A 4 9.24 -8.48 -18.24
CA VAL A 4 8.20 -8.18 -17.25
C VAL A 4 8.83 -7.99 -15.87
N ILE A 5 9.79 -8.85 -15.53
CA ILE A 5 10.61 -8.72 -14.31
C ILE A 5 11.37 -7.38 -14.31
N GLU A 6 11.99 -7.03 -15.42
CA GLU A 6 12.70 -5.75 -15.59
C GLU A 6 11.73 -4.57 -15.39
N LYS A 7 10.57 -4.57 -16.06
CA LYS A 7 9.56 -3.52 -15.92
C LYS A 7 8.91 -3.46 -14.53
N ASN A 8 8.90 -4.57 -13.78
CA ASN A 8 8.47 -4.57 -12.38
C ASN A 8 9.45 -3.81 -11.48
N LEU A 9 10.74 -3.87 -11.78
CA LEU A 9 11.78 -3.22 -10.97
C LEU A 9 11.97 -1.74 -11.33
N GLU A 10 11.64 -1.35 -12.55
CA GLU A 10 11.97 -0.02 -13.11
C GLU A 10 10.92 1.06 -12.88
N TRP A 11 9.69 0.73 -12.46
CA TRP A 11 8.61 1.73 -12.48
C TRP A 11 8.85 2.89 -11.51
N ILE A 12 9.56 2.66 -10.40
CA ILE A 12 10.01 3.71 -9.48
C ILE A 12 11.07 4.61 -10.15
N ASP A 13 12.08 4.00 -10.76
CA ASP A 13 13.15 4.73 -11.45
C ASP A 13 12.60 5.57 -12.61
N HIS A 14 11.59 5.05 -13.31
CA HIS A 14 10.87 5.78 -14.34
C HIS A 14 10.13 7.01 -13.77
N LEU A 15 9.46 6.88 -12.63
CA LEU A 15 8.82 8.01 -11.94
C LEU A 15 9.85 9.04 -11.46
N ASP A 16 11.01 8.60 -10.97
CA ASP A 16 12.12 9.47 -10.56
C ASP A 16 12.69 10.26 -11.75
N ALA A 17 12.85 9.60 -12.90
CA ALA A 17 13.28 10.25 -14.14
C ALA A 17 12.25 11.28 -14.65
N LEU A 18 10.96 10.94 -14.63
CA LEU A 18 9.88 11.87 -14.99
C LEU A 18 9.86 13.08 -14.05
N PHE A 19 9.98 12.86 -12.74
CA PHE A 19 10.05 13.94 -11.75
C PHE A 19 11.26 14.84 -12.03
N THR A 20 12.46 14.26 -12.18
CA THR A 20 13.70 15.03 -12.40
C THR A 20 13.61 15.85 -13.67
N THR A 21 13.12 15.25 -14.77
CA THR A 21 12.96 15.93 -16.05
C THR A 21 12.03 17.14 -15.94
N ASN A 22 10.87 16.98 -15.30
CA ASN A 22 9.86 18.05 -15.16
C ASN A 22 10.22 19.09 -14.08
N ALA A 23 10.75 18.65 -12.94
CA ALA A 23 11.18 19.52 -11.85
C ALA A 23 12.35 20.41 -12.28
N SER A 24 13.32 19.85 -13.02
CA SER A 24 14.50 20.59 -13.51
C SER A 24 14.20 21.58 -14.63
N THR A 25 13.14 21.36 -15.41
CA THR A 25 12.71 22.28 -16.50
C THR A 25 11.83 23.42 -16.01
N VAL A 26 10.93 23.19 -15.05
CA VAL A 26 9.89 24.17 -14.72
C VAL A 26 10.07 24.84 -13.35
N TYR A 27 10.72 24.19 -12.37
CA TYR A 27 10.63 24.63 -10.96
C TYR A 27 11.92 24.48 -10.14
N ARG A 28 13.11 24.75 -10.72
CA ARG A 28 14.42 24.67 -10.03
C ARG A 28 14.50 25.29 -8.62
N ASN A 29 13.61 26.22 -8.28
CA ASN A 29 13.60 26.94 -6.99
C ASN A 29 12.39 26.62 -6.08
N ASN A 30 11.53 25.64 -6.41
CA ASN A 30 10.39 25.27 -5.56
C ASN A 30 10.57 23.88 -4.91
N PRO A 31 11.10 23.80 -3.68
CA PRO A 31 11.27 22.54 -2.96
C PRO A 31 9.93 21.88 -2.55
N SER A 32 8.79 22.59 -2.70
CA SER A 32 7.45 22.07 -2.40
C SER A 32 6.68 21.61 -3.64
N PHE A 33 7.36 21.42 -4.78
CA PHE A 33 6.72 20.99 -6.01
C PHE A 33 6.17 19.55 -5.90
N TYR A 34 4.93 19.36 -6.36
CA TYR A 34 4.30 18.06 -6.50
C TYR A 34 4.15 17.74 -7.99
N TYR A 35 4.70 16.60 -8.41
CA TYR A 35 4.47 16.06 -9.74
C TYR A 35 3.36 15.01 -9.71
N TYR A 36 2.46 15.07 -10.69
CA TYR A 36 1.36 14.11 -10.85
C TYR A 36 1.51 13.47 -12.23
N PRO A 37 2.32 12.39 -12.36
CA PRO A 37 2.42 11.67 -13.62
C PRO A 37 1.06 11.08 -13.99
N ASP A 38 0.80 10.97 -15.30
CA ASP A 38 -0.35 10.23 -15.80
C ASP A 38 -0.14 8.74 -15.51
N VAL A 39 -0.93 8.20 -14.59
CA VAL A 39 -0.87 6.80 -14.15
C VAL A 39 -2.25 6.19 -14.32
N GLN A 40 -2.30 5.07 -15.04
CA GLN A 40 -3.54 4.34 -15.31
C GLN A 40 -3.43 2.98 -14.64
N ILE A 41 -4.16 2.82 -13.53
CA ILE A 41 -4.29 1.58 -12.78
C ILE A 41 -5.78 1.22 -12.81
N GLU A 42 -6.08 -0.02 -13.17
CA GLU A 42 -7.45 -0.53 -13.17
C GLU A 42 -7.97 -0.62 -11.73
N ILE A 43 -9.17 -0.08 -11.52
CA ILE A 43 -9.88 -0.17 -10.23
C ILE A 43 -11.35 -0.48 -10.47
N GLU A 44 -12.00 -1.04 -9.45
CA GLU A 44 -13.39 -1.50 -9.50
C GLU A 44 -14.38 -0.43 -9.00
N SER A 45 -13.91 0.56 -8.23
CA SER A 45 -14.76 1.62 -7.67
C SER A 45 -15.22 2.59 -8.75
N ASP A 46 -16.52 2.89 -8.74
CA ASP A 46 -17.14 3.76 -9.73
C ASP A 46 -16.66 5.21 -9.61
N ASN A 47 -16.24 5.80 -10.72
CA ASN A 47 -15.78 7.20 -10.82
C ASN A 47 -14.59 7.56 -9.91
N ILE A 48 -13.85 6.56 -9.43
CA ILE A 48 -12.63 6.76 -8.66
C ILE A 48 -11.42 6.43 -9.55
N ASN A 49 -10.27 7.00 -9.24
CA ASN A 49 -8.98 6.58 -9.81
C ASN A 49 -7.88 6.58 -8.74
N ILE A 50 -6.81 5.82 -8.99
CA ILE A 50 -5.57 5.94 -8.22
C ILE A 50 -4.67 6.97 -8.90
N ILE A 51 -4.31 8.01 -8.15
CA ILE A 51 -3.44 9.11 -8.58
C ILE A 51 -2.06 8.91 -7.95
N CYS A 52 -1.03 8.90 -8.78
CA CYS A 52 0.36 8.97 -8.30
C CYS A 52 0.74 10.43 -8.03
N ARG A 53 1.28 10.70 -6.85
CA ARG A 53 1.92 11.98 -6.48
C ARG A 53 3.37 11.72 -6.14
N LYS A 54 4.26 12.32 -6.92
CA LYS A 54 5.71 12.20 -6.79
C LYS A 54 6.33 13.48 -6.25
N LEU A 55 7.19 13.33 -5.26
CA LEU A 55 8.13 14.33 -4.76
C LEU A 55 9.55 13.79 -4.89
N GLU A 56 10.55 14.64 -4.65
CA GLU A 56 11.97 14.28 -4.71
C GLU A 56 12.30 12.99 -3.94
N ASP A 57 11.85 12.88 -2.69
CA ASP A 57 12.21 11.78 -1.79
C ASP A 57 11.11 10.71 -1.59
N ARG A 58 9.93 10.89 -2.20
CA ARG A 58 8.76 10.05 -1.90
C ARG A 58 7.75 9.95 -3.03
N THR A 59 7.18 8.75 -3.16
CA THR A 59 6.06 8.44 -4.05
C THR A 59 4.83 8.10 -3.19
N ARG A 60 3.69 8.73 -3.49
CA ARG A 60 2.41 8.51 -2.79
C ARG A 60 1.33 8.14 -3.79
N PHE A 61 0.50 7.17 -3.42
CA PHE A 61 -0.72 6.83 -4.13
C PHE A 61 -1.91 7.43 -3.38
N LEU A 62 -2.81 8.07 -4.10
CA LEU A 62 -4.03 8.68 -3.58
C LEU A 62 -5.23 8.11 -4.33
N PHE A 63 -6.38 8.03 -3.70
CA PHE A 63 -7.63 7.92 -4.44
C PHE A 63 -8.13 9.32 -4.80
N GLY A 64 -8.74 9.45 -5.96
CA GLY A 64 -9.43 10.68 -6.36
C GLY A 64 -10.59 10.42 -7.29
N ASP A 65 -11.28 11.48 -7.68
CA ASP A 65 -12.41 11.44 -8.61
C ASP A 65 -12.37 12.59 -9.62
N CYS A 66 -13.36 12.61 -10.52
CA CYS A 66 -13.51 13.66 -11.53
C CYS A 66 -13.87 15.04 -10.97
N TYR A 67 -14.30 15.12 -9.71
CA TYR A 67 -14.64 16.38 -9.03
C TYR A 67 -13.42 17.00 -8.32
N GLY A 68 -12.25 16.37 -8.43
CA GLY A 68 -11.01 16.88 -7.86
C GLY A 68 -10.83 16.56 -6.37
N ARG A 69 -11.72 15.74 -5.78
CA ARG A 69 -11.54 15.23 -4.41
C ARG A 69 -10.38 14.24 -4.43
N ARG A 70 -9.52 14.31 -3.41
CA ARG A 70 -8.33 13.46 -3.30
C ARG A 70 -8.11 13.06 -1.86
N ILE A 71 -7.84 11.79 -1.62
CA ILE A 71 -7.51 11.28 -0.30
C ILE A 71 -6.27 10.40 -0.35
N TYR A 72 -5.38 10.64 0.60
CA TYR A 72 -4.19 9.82 0.84
C TYR A 72 -4.43 9.04 2.13
N PHE A 73 -4.25 7.73 2.10
CA PHE A 73 -4.27 6.90 3.31
C PHE A 73 -2.86 6.69 3.83
N THR A 74 -2.66 7.06 5.09
CA THR A 74 -1.50 6.63 5.87
C THR A 74 -1.66 5.16 6.26
N ASP A 75 -0.57 4.54 6.73
CA ASP A 75 -0.63 3.17 7.29
C ASP A 75 -1.69 3.05 8.39
N VAL A 76 -1.84 4.11 9.21
CA VAL A 76 -2.83 4.19 10.27
C VAL A 76 -4.25 4.14 9.71
N ASP A 77 -4.51 4.92 8.66
CA ASP A 77 -5.82 4.96 8.00
C ASP A 77 -6.16 3.58 7.40
N ILE A 78 -5.20 2.95 6.71
CA ILE A 78 -5.37 1.61 6.13
C ILE A 78 -5.74 0.60 7.23
N ILE A 79 -4.98 0.56 8.33
CA ILE A 79 -5.24 -0.36 9.43
C ILE A 79 -6.61 -0.10 10.05
N ASN A 80 -6.98 1.16 10.27
CA ASN A 80 -8.30 1.51 10.78
C ASN A 80 -9.43 1.11 9.84
N ILE A 81 -9.27 1.27 8.53
CA ILE A 81 -10.24 0.81 7.53
C ILE A 81 -10.42 -0.71 7.61
N ILE A 82 -9.33 -1.46 7.76
CA ILE A 82 -9.37 -2.93 7.92
C ILE A 82 -10.07 -3.30 9.24
N VAL A 83 -9.65 -2.71 10.36
CA VAL A 83 -10.20 -2.98 11.70
C VAL A 83 -11.69 -2.69 11.75
N ASN A 84 -12.15 -1.57 11.17
CA ASN A 84 -13.55 -1.15 11.20
C ASN A 84 -14.44 -1.84 10.15
N SER A 85 -13.86 -2.62 9.22
CA SER A 85 -14.64 -3.36 8.22
C SER A 85 -15.52 -4.44 8.85
N LYS A 86 -16.56 -4.86 8.12
CA LYS A 86 -17.39 -6.03 8.49
C LYS A 86 -16.51 -7.27 8.66
N LYS A 87 -16.94 -8.21 9.51
CA LYS A 87 -16.15 -9.42 9.81
C LYS A 87 -15.78 -10.22 8.55
N GLU A 88 -16.72 -10.40 7.62
CA GLU A 88 -16.50 -11.08 6.34
C GLU A 88 -15.41 -10.41 5.48
N VAL A 89 -15.39 -9.08 5.39
CA VAL A 89 -14.38 -8.32 4.65
C VAL A 89 -13.03 -8.41 5.36
N TYR A 90 -13.03 -8.18 6.67
CA TYR A 90 -11.83 -8.25 7.50
C TYR A 90 -11.13 -9.61 7.38
N ASP A 91 -11.89 -10.71 7.48
CA ASP A 91 -11.35 -12.05 7.41
C ASP A 91 -10.68 -12.33 6.07
N VAL A 92 -11.29 -11.86 4.97
CA VAL A 92 -10.71 -11.98 3.63
C VAL A 92 -9.42 -11.17 3.49
N ILE A 93 -9.39 -9.91 3.97
CA ILE A 93 -8.18 -9.08 3.90
C ILE A 93 -7.04 -9.71 4.72
N CYS A 94 -7.34 -10.19 5.93
CA CYS A 94 -6.34 -10.86 6.77
C CYS A 94 -5.84 -12.17 6.16
N ASP A 95 -6.73 -12.97 5.54
CA ASP A 95 -6.37 -14.20 4.82
C ASP A 95 -5.43 -13.90 3.65
N ILE A 96 -5.74 -12.89 2.82
CA ILE A 96 -4.86 -12.44 1.72
C ILE A 96 -3.47 -12.06 2.25
N LEU A 97 -3.41 -11.21 3.28
CA LEU A 97 -2.14 -10.78 3.86
C LEU A 97 -1.35 -11.96 4.45
N MET A 98 -2.02 -12.88 5.14
CA MET A 98 -1.39 -14.06 5.73
C MET A 98 -0.81 -14.97 4.65
N LEU A 99 -1.58 -15.30 3.62
CA LEU A 99 -1.12 -16.10 2.49
C LEU A 99 0.08 -15.47 1.78
N TYR A 100 0.02 -14.16 1.53
CA TYR A 100 1.13 -13.43 0.93
C TYR A 100 2.41 -13.49 1.78
N ILE A 101 2.28 -13.36 3.11
CA ILE A 101 3.45 -13.44 4.01
C ILE A 101 4.03 -14.85 4.08
N SER A 102 3.19 -15.88 4.13
CA SER A 102 3.63 -17.28 4.18
C SER A 102 4.25 -17.74 2.86
N ASN A 103 3.69 -17.27 1.74
CA ASN A 103 4.13 -17.67 0.41
C ASN A 103 3.94 -16.49 -0.56
N PRO A 104 4.98 -15.67 -0.79
CA PRO A 104 4.90 -14.50 -1.66
C PRO A 104 4.93 -14.87 -3.15
N ILE A 105 4.12 -15.86 -3.54
CA ILE A 105 3.77 -16.10 -4.94
C ILE A 105 2.82 -15.00 -5.34
N THR A 106 3.21 -14.24 -6.36
CA THR A 106 2.51 -13.02 -6.74
C THR A 106 2.16 -13.05 -8.21
N GLU A 107 1.01 -12.47 -8.54
CA GLU A 107 0.63 -12.13 -9.90
C GLU A 107 1.29 -10.81 -10.30
N GLU A 108 1.76 -10.70 -11.53
CA GLU A 108 2.17 -9.41 -12.09
C GLU A 108 0.96 -8.72 -12.69
N VAL A 109 0.59 -7.56 -12.14
CA VAL A 109 -0.52 -6.75 -12.61
C VAL A 109 0.02 -5.59 -13.44
N ASN A 110 -0.45 -5.48 -14.67
CA ASN A 110 -0.07 -4.41 -15.58
C ASN A 110 -0.72 -3.08 -15.17
N PHE A 111 0.02 -1.99 -15.33
CA PHE A 111 -0.50 -0.63 -15.26
C PHE A 111 0.34 0.28 -16.16
N LYS A 112 -0.13 1.49 -16.44
CA LYS A 112 0.58 2.43 -17.31
C LYS A 112 1.08 3.66 -16.57
N ILE A 113 2.24 4.16 -17.00
CA ILE A 113 2.77 5.47 -16.64
C ILE A 113 3.13 6.19 -17.95
N SER A 114 2.48 7.33 -18.24
CA SER A 114 2.69 8.09 -19.48
C SER A 114 2.64 7.21 -20.74
N ASP A 115 1.57 6.40 -20.87
CA ASP A 115 1.34 5.42 -21.94
C ASP A 115 2.35 4.26 -22.06
N GLN A 116 3.31 4.14 -21.14
CA GLN A 116 4.24 3.01 -21.07
C GLN A 116 3.77 1.95 -20.08
N ASP A 117 3.89 0.68 -20.46
CA ASP A 117 3.50 -0.46 -19.63
C ASP A 117 4.54 -0.77 -18.55
N PHE A 118 4.05 -0.89 -17.32
CA PHE A 118 4.78 -1.34 -16.13
C PHE A 118 3.97 -2.41 -15.40
N TYR A 119 4.57 -3.00 -14.37
CA TYR A 119 3.95 -4.07 -13.60
C TYR A 119 4.22 -3.89 -12.12
N TYR A 120 3.24 -4.18 -11.27
CA TYR A 120 3.45 -4.39 -9.84
C TYR A 120 3.08 -5.82 -9.45
N LYS A 121 3.62 -6.30 -8.33
CA LYS A 121 3.27 -7.62 -7.79
C LYS A 121 2.04 -7.49 -6.91
N SER A 122 0.95 -8.14 -7.30
CA SER A 122 -0.25 -8.28 -6.49
C SER A 122 0.04 -9.12 -5.24
N ILE A 123 -0.54 -8.72 -4.11
CA ILE A 123 -0.55 -9.57 -2.90
C ILE A 123 -1.61 -10.69 -2.98
N VAL A 124 -2.50 -10.63 -3.95
CA VAL A 124 -3.47 -11.67 -4.25
C VAL A 124 -2.85 -12.62 -5.27
N GLY A 125 -2.75 -13.90 -4.93
CA GLY A 125 -2.26 -14.92 -5.85
C GLY A 125 -3.34 -15.39 -6.84
N ASN A 126 -2.94 -15.85 -8.02
CA ASN A 126 -3.84 -16.26 -9.11
C ASN A 126 -4.85 -17.35 -8.71
N SER A 127 -4.49 -18.19 -7.76
CA SER A 127 -5.32 -19.29 -7.25
C SER A 127 -6.14 -18.91 -6.01
N TYR A 128 -6.16 -17.63 -5.63
CA TYR A 128 -6.96 -17.18 -4.51
C TYR A 128 -8.46 -17.34 -4.81
N ASP A 129 -9.23 -17.62 -3.77
CA ASP A 129 -10.65 -17.93 -3.87
C ASP A 129 -11.45 -16.76 -4.45
N ARG A 130 -12.10 -16.99 -5.60
CA ARG A 130 -12.86 -15.97 -6.32
C ARG A 130 -14.09 -15.50 -5.56
N ASP A 131 -14.73 -16.37 -4.79
CA ASP A 131 -15.92 -16.02 -4.02
C ASP A 131 -15.54 -15.06 -2.88
N LYS A 132 -14.35 -15.25 -2.28
CA LYS A 132 -13.78 -14.31 -1.31
C LYS A 132 -13.43 -12.96 -1.94
N LEU A 133 -12.90 -12.95 -3.17
CA LEU A 133 -12.65 -11.69 -3.88
C LEU A 133 -13.95 -10.94 -4.16
N GLU A 134 -15.02 -11.65 -4.47
CA GLU A 134 -16.33 -11.05 -4.70
C GLU A 134 -16.87 -10.33 -3.46
N VAL A 135 -16.61 -10.86 -2.25
CA VAL A 135 -16.91 -10.15 -0.99
C VAL A 135 -16.25 -8.76 -0.96
N LEU A 136 -15.00 -8.64 -1.41
CA LEU A 136 -14.28 -7.36 -1.45
C LEU A 136 -14.78 -6.43 -2.56
N LYS A 137 -15.27 -6.97 -3.68
CA LYS A 137 -15.84 -6.21 -4.81
C LYS A 137 -17.22 -5.64 -4.49
N GLN A 138 -18.01 -6.37 -3.70
CA GLN A 138 -19.38 -5.98 -3.35
C GLN A 138 -19.47 -5.05 -2.14
N ASN A 139 -18.43 -5.01 -1.30
CA ASN A 139 -18.40 -4.14 -0.13
C ASN A 139 -17.50 -2.92 -0.36
N SER A 140 -17.91 -1.79 0.20
CA SER A 140 -17.18 -0.54 0.15
C SER A 140 -17.12 0.15 1.52
N PHE A 141 -16.26 1.15 1.62
CA PHE A 141 -16.16 2.04 2.77
C PHE A 141 -16.18 3.49 2.31
N GLU A 142 -16.79 4.33 3.13
CA GLU A 142 -16.84 5.77 2.90
C GLU A 142 -15.65 6.45 3.59
N THR A 143 -15.09 7.44 2.91
CA THR A 143 -13.93 8.19 3.37
C THR A 143 -14.31 9.56 3.89
N THR A 144 -13.38 10.22 4.59
CA THR A 144 -13.56 11.61 5.03
C THR A 144 -13.62 12.63 3.89
N ALA A 145 -13.29 12.23 2.67
CA ALA A 145 -13.45 13.04 1.45
C ALA A 145 -14.73 12.67 0.68
N ASP A 146 -15.67 11.96 1.31
CA ASP A 146 -16.94 11.50 0.75
C ASP A 146 -16.77 10.66 -0.53
N LEU A 147 -15.65 9.93 -0.62
CA LEU A 147 -15.40 8.90 -1.64
C LEU A 147 -15.86 7.54 -1.11
N ASN A 148 -16.56 6.78 -1.94
CA ASN A 148 -16.99 5.41 -1.64
C ASN A 148 -16.08 4.42 -2.38
N ILE A 149 -15.16 3.77 -1.65
CA ILE A 149 -14.11 2.93 -2.23
C ILE A 149 -14.40 1.46 -1.91
N LYS A 150 -14.37 0.60 -2.92
CA LYS A 150 -14.49 -0.86 -2.75
C LYS A 150 -13.25 -1.42 -2.05
N TYR A 151 -13.43 -2.44 -1.21
CA TYR A 151 -12.31 -3.04 -0.48
C TYR A 151 -11.31 -3.73 -1.40
N ILE A 152 -11.73 -4.19 -2.58
CA ILE A 152 -10.79 -4.73 -3.58
C ILE A 152 -9.77 -3.68 -4.05
N ASP A 153 -10.16 -2.40 -4.13
CA ASP A 153 -9.25 -1.33 -4.54
C ASP A 153 -8.33 -0.91 -3.39
N LEU A 154 -8.76 -1.10 -2.14
CA LEU A 154 -7.85 -1.01 -0.99
C LEU A 154 -6.75 -2.08 -1.08
N ILE A 155 -7.08 -3.31 -1.52
CA ILE A 155 -6.07 -4.36 -1.76
C ILE A 155 -5.11 -3.96 -2.89
N THR A 156 -5.60 -3.33 -3.95
CA THR A 156 -4.76 -2.75 -5.01
C THR A 156 -3.80 -1.70 -4.44
N LEU A 157 -4.30 -0.76 -3.61
CA LEU A 157 -3.46 0.23 -2.94
C LEU A 157 -2.40 -0.42 -2.04
N ILE A 158 -2.77 -1.40 -1.23
CA ILE A 158 -1.85 -2.14 -0.35
C ILE A 158 -0.77 -2.84 -1.18
N SER A 159 -1.14 -3.43 -2.32
CA SER A 159 -0.19 -4.07 -3.25
C SER A 159 0.84 -3.07 -3.78
N LEU A 160 0.39 -1.88 -4.21
CA LEU A 160 1.27 -0.82 -4.68
C LEU A 160 2.21 -0.30 -3.58
N ILE A 161 1.71 -0.16 -2.35
CA ILE A 161 2.52 0.27 -1.19
C ILE A 161 3.60 -0.77 -0.89
N ILE A 162 3.23 -2.04 -0.78
CA ILE A 162 4.17 -3.14 -0.51
C ILE A 162 5.20 -3.27 -1.62
N ASN A 163 4.77 -3.19 -2.88
CA ASN A 163 5.67 -3.28 -4.03
C ASN A 163 6.68 -2.12 -4.04
N LYS A 164 6.23 -0.88 -3.75
CA LYS A 164 7.12 0.28 -3.59
C LYS A 164 8.17 0.05 -2.51
N GLU A 165 7.77 -0.41 -1.32
CA GLU A 165 8.71 -0.67 -0.22
C GLU A 165 9.72 -1.77 -0.61
N PHE A 166 9.26 -2.84 -1.27
CA PHE A 166 10.13 -3.90 -1.75
C PHE A 166 11.21 -3.39 -2.72
N LEU A 167 10.84 -2.56 -3.69
CA LEU A 167 11.80 -2.01 -4.67
C LEU A 167 12.83 -1.09 -4.00
N VAL A 168 12.38 -0.28 -3.04
CA VAL A 168 13.26 0.59 -2.25
C VAL A 168 14.20 -0.24 -1.37
N ASP A 169 13.74 -1.34 -0.80
CA ASP A 169 14.57 -2.21 0.04
C ASP A 169 15.59 -3.02 -0.77
N MET A 170 15.20 -3.50 -1.96
CA MET A 170 16.10 -4.15 -2.91
C MET A 170 17.26 -3.24 -3.32
N SER A 171 16.99 -1.97 -3.64
CA SER A 171 18.04 -1.01 -3.98
C SER A 171 18.96 -0.67 -2.80
N ARG A 172 18.47 -0.80 -1.56
CA ARG A 172 19.25 -0.59 -0.33
C ARG A 172 19.98 -1.84 0.16
N GLY A 173 19.77 -3.01 -0.45
CA GLY A 173 20.37 -4.27 -0.03
C GLY A 173 19.87 -4.77 1.34
N THR A 174 18.72 -4.29 1.81
CA THR A 174 18.13 -4.71 3.08
C THR A 174 17.04 -5.73 2.81
N GLY A 175 17.23 -7.01 3.15
CA GLY A 175 16.29 -8.11 2.86
C GLY A 175 14.96 -8.08 3.62
N ARG A 176 14.31 -6.92 3.77
CA ARG A 176 13.13 -6.66 4.63
C ARG A 176 11.81 -6.71 3.87
N VAL A 177 11.69 -7.70 2.98
CA VAL A 177 10.68 -7.75 1.90
C VAL A 177 9.22 -7.71 2.37
N LEU A 178 8.90 -8.27 3.54
CA LEU A 178 7.50 -8.51 3.96
C LEU A 178 7.05 -7.67 5.16
N ARG A 179 7.87 -6.74 5.63
CA ARG A 179 7.60 -5.98 6.86
C ARG A 179 6.26 -5.24 6.80
N GLN A 180 5.99 -4.56 5.69
CA GLN A 180 4.78 -3.76 5.55
C GLN A 180 3.51 -4.61 5.55
N ALA A 181 3.53 -5.77 4.89
CA ALA A 181 2.44 -6.74 4.94
C ALA A 181 2.22 -7.26 6.37
N LYS A 182 3.31 -7.64 7.06
CA LYS A 182 3.26 -8.07 8.46
C LYS A 182 2.67 -6.99 9.37
N LYS A 183 3.09 -5.74 9.21
CA LYS A 183 2.56 -4.59 9.95
C LYS A 183 1.05 -4.46 9.78
N PHE A 184 0.55 -4.47 8.54
CA PHE A 184 -0.89 -4.38 8.28
C PHE A 184 -1.65 -5.54 8.91
N LEU A 185 -1.16 -6.78 8.78
CA LEU A 185 -1.83 -7.95 9.36
C LEU A 185 -1.81 -7.94 10.89
N ILE A 186 -0.62 -7.82 11.50
CA ILE A 186 -0.41 -7.92 12.95
C ILE A 186 -1.16 -6.80 13.66
N LEU A 187 -1.08 -5.56 13.17
CA LEU A 187 -1.79 -4.45 13.80
C LEU A 187 -3.30 -4.57 13.61
N SER A 188 -3.78 -5.02 12.45
CA SER A 188 -5.22 -5.23 12.27
C SER A 188 -5.76 -6.29 13.23
N LYS A 189 -5.05 -7.41 13.39
CA LYS A 189 -5.39 -8.49 14.34
C LYS A 189 -5.27 -8.06 15.80
N PHE A 190 -4.24 -7.28 16.14
CA PHE A 190 -4.09 -6.72 17.46
C PHE A 190 -5.23 -5.76 17.83
N TYR A 191 -5.53 -4.78 16.97
CA TYR A 191 -6.54 -3.77 17.28
C TYR A 191 -7.98 -4.28 17.19
N LYS A 192 -8.26 -5.31 16.37
CA LYS A 192 -9.60 -5.89 16.26
C LYS A 192 -9.86 -7.05 17.22
N GLU A 193 -8.86 -7.92 17.41
CA GLU A 193 -9.03 -9.24 18.04
C GLU A 193 -8.14 -9.41 19.28
N SER A 194 -7.30 -8.43 19.61
CA SER A 194 -6.26 -8.52 20.66
C SER A 194 -5.22 -9.62 20.43
N GLU A 195 -5.10 -10.13 19.21
CA GLU A 195 -4.06 -11.08 18.82
C GLU A 195 -2.68 -10.40 18.86
N PHE A 196 -1.60 -11.16 19.07
CA PHE A 196 -0.23 -10.65 19.22
C PHE A 196 0.01 -9.72 20.43
N LEU A 197 -0.95 -9.55 21.35
CA LEU A 197 -0.79 -8.67 22.51
C LEU A 197 0.45 -9.03 23.34
N VAL A 198 0.69 -10.32 23.58
CA VAL A 198 1.82 -10.79 24.39
C VAL A 198 3.14 -10.54 23.67
N GLU A 199 3.21 -10.88 22.38
CA GLU A 199 4.35 -10.70 21.51
C GLU A 199 4.73 -9.21 21.39
N LEU A 200 3.76 -8.36 21.10
CA LEU A 200 3.94 -6.91 20.99
C LEU A 200 4.39 -6.30 22.32
N LYS A 201 3.83 -6.76 23.45
CA LYS A 201 4.26 -6.33 24.78
C LYS A 201 5.71 -6.73 25.05
N ASN A 202 6.11 -7.95 24.69
CA ASN A 202 7.49 -8.44 24.84
C ASN A 202 8.49 -7.65 23.98
N LEU A 203 8.05 -7.23 22.78
CA LEU A 203 8.83 -6.38 21.87
C LEU A 203 8.76 -4.88 22.23
N ARG A 204 8.12 -4.53 23.35
CA ARG A 204 7.94 -3.15 23.85
C ARG A 204 7.17 -2.24 22.89
N TYR A 205 6.26 -2.80 22.10
CA TYR A 205 5.31 -2.00 21.34
C TYR A 205 4.39 -1.21 22.27
N PRO A 206 4.14 0.09 22.02
CA PRO A 206 3.21 0.87 22.84
C PRO A 206 1.77 0.40 22.65
N LEU A 207 1.14 -0.10 23.71
CA LEU A 207 -0.25 -0.56 23.71
C LEU A 207 -1.22 0.61 23.83
N LYS A 208 -1.28 1.46 22.81
CA LYS A 208 -2.16 2.64 22.70
C LYS A 208 -2.94 2.61 21.40
N LYS A 209 -3.85 3.57 21.20
CA LYS A 209 -4.50 3.76 19.89
C LYS A 209 -3.42 3.96 18.82
N ILE A 210 -3.66 3.46 17.62
CA ILE A 210 -2.64 3.44 16.56
C ILE A 210 -2.18 4.85 16.17
N GLU A 211 -3.09 5.83 16.22
CA GLU A 211 -2.80 7.25 15.99
C GLU A 211 -1.77 7.79 17.00
N ASP A 212 -1.89 7.37 18.27
CA ASP A 212 -0.98 7.76 19.35
C ASP A 212 0.40 7.10 19.20
N VAL A 213 0.49 5.97 18.50
CA VAL A 213 1.76 5.27 18.24
C VAL A 213 2.50 5.92 17.07
N TYR A 214 1.77 6.30 16.02
CA TYR A 214 2.34 6.78 14.76
C TYR A 214 2.33 8.32 14.61
N TYR A 215 2.05 9.07 15.68
CA TYR A 215 2.06 10.54 15.66
C TYR A 215 3.43 11.16 15.30
N ASN A 216 4.54 10.42 15.51
CA ASN A 216 5.90 10.86 15.21
C ASN A 216 6.60 9.87 14.27
N SER A 217 7.06 10.38 13.12
CA SER A 217 7.70 9.56 12.08
C SER A 217 9.02 8.90 12.50
N SER A 218 9.77 9.48 13.46
CA SER A 218 10.99 8.85 13.98
C SER A 218 10.63 7.61 14.81
N ILE A 219 9.66 7.74 15.70
CA ILE A 219 9.17 6.64 16.55
C ILE A 219 8.57 5.53 15.69
N ALA A 220 7.79 5.90 14.66
CA ALA A 220 7.20 4.96 13.71
C ALA A 220 8.24 4.04 13.05
N LYS A 221 9.35 4.61 12.57
CA LYS A 221 10.42 3.83 11.89
C LYS A 221 11.09 2.83 12.82
N ASP A 222 11.34 3.23 14.07
CA ASP A 222 11.96 2.36 15.06
C ASP A 222 11.03 1.22 15.48
N LEU A 223 9.73 1.51 15.58
CA LEU A 223 8.71 0.53 15.90
C LEU A 223 8.47 -0.46 14.76
N ASP A 224 8.50 -0.03 13.50
CA ASP A 224 8.21 -0.92 12.37
C ASP A 224 9.20 -2.11 12.27
N VAL A 225 10.41 -1.97 12.83
CA VAL A 225 11.41 -3.06 12.91
C VAL A 225 10.94 -4.24 13.77
N ILE A 226 9.98 -4.05 14.69
CA ILE A 226 9.48 -5.15 15.52
C ILE A 226 8.74 -6.19 14.68
N PHE A 227 8.08 -5.79 13.58
CA PHE A 227 7.28 -6.70 12.76
C PHE A 227 8.16 -7.69 11.99
N ASP A 228 9.44 -7.37 11.76
CA ASP A 228 10.40 -8.33 11.24
C ASP A 228 10.63 -9.50 12.21
N LYS A 229 10.50 -9.25 13.52
CA LYS A 229 10.82 -10.19 14.60
C LYS A 229 9.66 -11.12 14.97
N ILE A 230 8.44 -10.82 14.49
CA ILE A 230 7.26 -11.65 14.75
C ILE A 230 7.18 -12.72 13.67
N THR A 231 7.21 -13.98 14.12
CA THR A 231 6.96 -15.17 13.29
C THR A 231 5.46 -15.41 13.23
N LEU A 232 4.96 -15.72 12.04
CA LEU A 232 3.56 -16.00 11.75
C LEU A 232 3.41 -17.45 11.27
#